data_AF-A0A2Z3I713-F1
#
_entry.id   AF-A0A2Z3I713-F1
#
_cell.length_a   1.000
_cell.length_b   1.000
_cell.length_c   1.000
_cell.angle_alpha   90.00
_cell.angle_beta   90.00
_cell.angle_gamma   90.00
#
_symmetry.space_group_name_H-M   'P 1'
#
loop_
_entity.id
_entity.type
_entity.pdbx_description
1 polymer ?
#
loop_
_entity_poly.entity_id
_entity_poly.type
_entity_poly.pdbx_seq_one_letter_code
_entity_poly.pdbx_strand_id
1 'polypeptide(L)' 'MSGCNSAPRPDLVFNRNGLSKEDMSRANAECNLEAEKAAMRARNSVTAGENWRKIYLLCMESKGARYLGTTDQHPS' A
#
# COMPACT_ATOMS: atom_id res chain seq x y z
N MET A 1 15.47 6.62 -27.45
CA MET A 1 15.86 6.13 -26.12
C MET A 1 14.87 6.68 -25.10
N SER A 2 13.76 5.99 -24.87
CA SER A 2 12.80 6.38 -23.82
C SER A 2 13.24 5.70 -22.53
N GLY A 3 14.04 6.40 -21.74
CA GLY A 3 14.40 5.95 -20.40
C GLY A 3 13.16 5.96 -19.53
N CYS A 4 12.64 4.78 -19.18
CA CYS A 4 11.73 4.64 -18.06
C CYS A 4 12.52 5.01 -16.80
N ASN A 5 12.50 6.29 -16.43
CA ASN A 5 12.88 6.73 -15.09
C ASN A 5 11.77 6.31 -14.12
N SER A 6 11.61 5.00 -13.96
CA SER A 6 10.78 4.41 -12.93
C SER A 6 11.59 4.47 -11.64
N ALA A 7 11.74 5.66 -11.07
CA ALA A 7 12.17 5.74 -9.68
C ALA A 7 11.25 4.79 -8.88
N PRO A 8 11.80 3.85 -8.09
CA PRO A 8 10.99 2.94 -7.29
C PRO A 8 9.98 3.78 -6.50
N ARG A 9 8.69 3.44 -6.58
CA ARG A 9 7.72 4.11 -5.74
C ARG A 9 8.07 3.77 -4.29
N PRO A 10 8.15 4.76 -3.39
CA PRO A 10 8.50 4.49 -2.01
C PRO A 10 7.39 3.66 -1.36
N ASP A 11 7.81 2.69 -0.55
CA ASP A 11 6.89 1.77 0.11
C ASP A 11 6.09 2.47 1.20
N LEU A 12 4.90 1.95 1.49
CA LEU A 12 4.03 2.48 2.53
C LEU A 12 4.47 1.96 3.91
N VAL A 13 4.66 2.88 4.84
CA VAL A 13 5.12 2.59 6.21
C VAL A 13 3.95 2.63 7.18
N PHE A 14 3.82 1.61 8.03
CA PHE A 14 2.76 1.49 9.01
C PHE A 14 3.29 1.15 10.40
N ASN A 15 2.65 1.73 11.41
CA ASN A 15 2.73 1.27 12.79
C ASN A 15 1.66 0.20 13.03
N ARG A 16 2.04 -0.89 13.71
CA ARG A 16 1.13 -1.97 14.11
C ARG A 16 0.03 -1.51 15.09
N ASN A 17 0.27 -0.44 15.85
CA ASN A 17 -0.69 0.18 16.77
C ASN A 17 -1.40 -0.84 17.70
N GLY A 18 -0.62 -1.79 18.24
CA GLY A 18 -1.11 -2.84 19.12
C GLY A 18 -1.43 -4.18 18.45
N LEU A 19 -1.47 -4.26 17.11
CA LEU A 19 -1.62 -5.53 16.39
C LEU A 19 -0.44 -6.46 16.67
N SER A 20 -0.68 -7.77 16.77
CA SER A 20 0.38 -8.79 16.79
C SER A 20 1.16 -8.81 15.46
N LYS A 21 2.29 -9.54 15.41
CA LYS A 21 3.05 -9.66 14.16
C LYS A 21 2.26 -10.51 13.16
N GLU A 22 1.62 -11.58 13.63
CA GLU A 22 0.75 -12.41 12.81
C GLU A 22 -0.43 -11.62 12.27
N ASP A 23 -1.11 -10.82 13.09
CA ASP A 23 -2.26 -10.02 12.65
C ASP A 23 -1.86 -8.96 11.63
N MET A 24 -0.70 -8.32 11.82
CA MET A 24 -0.16 -7.38 10.84
C MET A 24 0.16 -8.05 9.51
N SER A 25 0.77 -9.25 9.55
CA SER A 25 1.08 -10.02 8.35
C SER A 25 -0.19 -10.46 7.62
N ARG A 26 -1.22 -10.89 8.37
CA ARG A 26 -2.52 -11.28 7.81
C ARG A 26 -3.24 -10.06 7.20
N ALA A 27 -3.26 -8.93 7.90
CA ALA A 27 -3.81 -7.68 7.40
C ALA A 27 -3.13 -7.25 6.09
N ASN A 28 -1.80 -7.30 6.03
CA ASN A 28 -1.05 -6.98 4.83
C ASN A 28 -1.46 -7.87 3.64
N ALA A 29 -1.53 -9.20 3.83
CA ALA A 29 -1.94 -10.13 2.79
C ALA A 29 -3.38 -9.88 2.28
N GLU A 30 -4.33 -9.71 3.21
CA GLU A 30 -5.73 -9.40 2.86
C GLU A 30 -5.85 -8.06 2.12
N CYS A 31 -5.18 -7.02 2.62
CA CYS A 31 -5.26 -5.68 2.04
C CYS A 31 -4.56 -5.58 0.68
N ASN A 32 -3.48 -6.34 0.45
CA ASN A 32 -2.87 -6.46 -0.88
C ASN A 32 -3.86 -7.04 -1.89
N LEU A 33 -4.56 -8.12 -1.52
CA LEU A 33 -5.54 -8.75 -2.41
C LEU A 33 -6.68 -7.78 -2.78
N GLU A 34 -7.21 -7.04 -1.81
CA GLU A 34 -8.27 -6.05 -2.07
C GLU A 34 -7.78 -4.89 -2.93
N ALA A 35 -6.55 -4.43 -2.70
CA ALA A 35 -5.93 -3.38 -3.51
C ALA A 35 -5.67 -3.83 -4.96
N GLU A 36 -5.23 -5.07 -5.17
CA GLU A 36 -5.05 -5.67 -6.49
C GLU A 36 -6.38 -5.78 -7.24
N LYS A 37 -7.45 -6.23 -6.57
CA LYS A 37 -8.81 -6.25 -7.16
C LYS A 37 -9.25 -4.88 -7.62
N ALA A 38 -8.96 -3.83 -6.85
CA ALA A 38 -9.29 -2.46 -7.21
C ALA A 38 -8.44 -1.93 -8.37
N ALA A 39 -7.16 -2.29 -8.41
CA ALA A 39 -6.25 -1.94 -9.49
C ALA A 39 -6.66 -2.59 -10.82
N MET A 40 -7.05 -3.87 -10.80
CA MET A 40 -7.50 -4.60 -11.99
C MET A 40 -8.76 -4.00 -12.63
N ARG A 41 -9.60 -3.30 -11.85
CA ARG A 41 -10.81 -2.64 -12.36
C ARG A 41 -10.53 -1.28 -13.00
N ALA A 42 -9.29 -0.77 -12.91
CA ALA A 42 -8.95 0.54 -13.45
C ALA A 42 -8.75 0.50 -14.97
N ARG A 43 -9.06 1.63 -15.63
CA ARG A 43 -8.97 1.76 -17.10
C ARG A 43 -7.54 1.97 -17.62
N ASN A 44 -6.63 2.40 -16.76
CA ASN A 44 -5.23 2.66 -17.12
C ASN A 44 -4.32 2.43 -15.90
N SER A 45 -3.01 2.36 -16.13
CA SER A 45 -2.01 2.05 -15.10
C SER A 45 -1.85 3.14 -14.03
N VAL A 46 -2.12 4.42 -14.36
CA VAL A 46 -2.06 5.53 -13.40
C VAL A 46 -3.17 5.37 -12.37
N THR A 47 -4.41 5.26 -12.84
CA THR A 47 -5.59 5.02 -11.99
C THR A 47 -5.49 3.69 -11.26
N ALA A 48 -4.87 2.66 -11.87
CA ALA A 48 -4.64 1.37 -11.20
C ALA A 48 -3.75 1.56 -9.96
N GLY A 49 -2.63 2.27 -10.09
CA GLY A 49 -1.73 2.54 -8.97
C GLY A 49 -2.35 3.42 -7.88
N GLU A 50 -3.16 4.41 -8.25
CA GLU A 50 -3.89 5.26 -7.31
C GLU A 50 -4.96 4.47 -6.55
N ASN A 51 -5.75 3.67 -7.26
CA ASN A 51 -6.78 2.81 -6.66
C ASN A 51 -6.15 1.79 -5.72
N TRP A 52 -5.06 1.14 -6.16
CA TRP A 52 -4.31 0.21 -5.33
C TRP A 52 -3.90 0.88 -4.02
N ARG A 53 -3.19 2.01 -4.10
CA ARG A 53 -2.68 2.73 -2.93
C ARG A 53 -3.79 3.13 -1.98
N LYS A 54 -4.88 3.69 -2.51
CA LYS A 54 -6.03 4.15 -1.71
C LYS A 54 -6.70 2.99 -0.97
N ILE A 55 -6.99 1.89 -1.66
CA ILE A 55 -7.67 0.74 -1.06
C ILE A 55 -6.76 0.04 -0.04
N TYR A 56 -5.49 -0.12 -0.35
CA TYR A 56 -4.53 -0.70 0.58
C TYR A 56 -4.45 0.10 1.88
N LEU A 57 -4.30 1.43 1.81
CA LEU A 57 -4.24 2.32 2.97
C LEU A 57 -5.50 2.20 3.85
N LEU A 58 -6.67 2.34 3.24
CA LEU A 58 -7.94 2.27 3.95
C LEU A 58 -8.15 0.90 4.61
N CYS A 59 -7.79 -0.17 3.91
CA CYS A 59 -7.86 -1.52 4.46
C CYS A 59 -6.94 -1.67 5.68
N MET A 60 -5.67 -1.27 5.58
CA MET A 60 -4.73 -1.35 6.69
C MET A 60 -5.18 -0.54 7.91
N GLU A 61 -5.71 0.67 7.69
CA GLU A 61 -6.27 1.50 8.75
C GLU A 61 -7.51 0.88 9.40
N SER A 62 -8.40 0.27 8.61
CA SER A 62 -9.57 -0.44 9.14
C SER A 62 -9.19 -1.68 9.98
N LYS A 63 -8.03 -2.29 9.70
CA LYS A 63 -7.49 -3.42 10.46
C LYS A 63 -6.78 -2.96 11.74
N GLY A 64 -6.64 -1.65 11.94
CA GLY A 64 -6.06 -1.04 13.14
C GLY A 64 -4.60 -0.61 12.99
N ALA A 65 -3.95 -0.84 11.84
CA ALA A 65 -2.61 -0.33 11.58
C ALA A 65 -2.67 1.19 11.30
N ARG A 66 -1.65 1.95 11.73
CA ARG A 66 -1.60 3.40 11.50
C ARG A 66 -0.60 3.70 10.39
N TYR A 67 -1.05 4.36 9.33
CA TYR A 67 -0.16 4.85 8.28
C TYR A 67 0.76 5.95 8.83
N LEU A 68 2.05 5.83 8.57
CA LEU A 68 3.06 6.80 9.00
C LEU A 68 3.58 7.67 7.85
N GLY A 69 3.52 7.17 6.62
CA GLY A 69 4.08 7.84 5.46
C GLY A 69 4.70 6.84 4.50
N THR A 70 5.59 7.32 3.65
CA THR A 70 6.36 6.47 2.73
C THR A 70 7.84 6.41 3.09
N THR A 71 8.58 5.44 2.56
CA THR A 71 10.01 5.23 2.89
C THR A 71 10.93 6.40 2.51
N ASP A 72 10.51 7.26 1.60
CA ASP A 72 11.19 8.53 1.26
C ASP A 72 10.98 9.61 2.34
N GLN A 73 9.86 9.56 3.07
CA GLN A 73 9.54 10.45 4.19
C GLN A 73 10.11 9.96 5.51
N HIS A 74 10.31 8.64 5.62
CA HIS A 74 10.91 7.96 6.78
C HIS A 74 12.02 7.02 6.30
N PRO A 75 13.20 7.55 5.95
CA PRO A 75 14.37 6.71 5.71
C PRO A 75 14.70 5.98 7.02
N SER A 76 14.44 4.68 7.05
CA SER A 76 14.78 3.77 8.15
C SER A 76 16.30 3.63 8.31
#